data_AF-A0A1F4CX15-F1
#
_entry.id   AF-A0A1F4CX15-F1
#
_cell.length_a   1.000
_cell.length_b   1.000
_cell.length_c   1.000
_cell.angle_alpha   90.00
_cell.angle_beta   90.00
_cell.angle_gamma   90.00
#
_symmetry.space_group_name_H-M   'P 1'
#
loop_
_entity.id
_entity.type
_entity.pdbx_description
1 polymer ?
#
loop_
_entity_poly.entity_id
_entity_poly.type
_entity_poly.pdbx_seq_one_letter_code
_entity_poly.pdbx_strand_id
1 'polypeptide(L)'
;MDRSDLMALFLHFLMLSAMAVGGTQTVMPDMHRYVVDVHQWITSRQFADAYALAQAAPGPNVMYVTLIGWQVAGWSGAIATTLALIIPSTVFTLLFARLSARNPDAPLGLALRRGLAPIAIGLTLSSAWVLVRSVNHDWHGYLLTALTVAIALRTRLNPLWLIAGGTLAGVAGLA
;
A
#
# COMPACT_ATOMS: atom_id res chain seq x y z
N MET A 1 20.37 2.14 22.29
CA MET A 1 20.19 1.18 21.18
C MET A 1 21.57 0.79 20.70
N ASP A 2 21.94 -0.46 20.91
CA ASP A 2 23.26 -0.96 20.56
C ASP A 2 23.34 -1.28 19.06
N ARG A 3 24.56 -1.47 18.53
CA ARG A 3 24.76 -1.87 17.12
C ARG A 3 24.04 -3.18 16.79
N SER A 4 23.89 -4.08 17.76
CA SER A 4 23.12 -5.33 17.65
C SER A 4 21.65 -5.08 17.36
N ASP A 5 21.05 -4.09 18.02
CA ASP A 5 19.62 -3.77 17.90
C ASP A 5 19.31 -3.17 16.54
N LEU A 6 20.21 -2.33 16.01
CA LEU A 6 20.10 -1.79 14.65
C LEU A 6 20.19 -2.89 13.59
N MET A 7 21.07 -3.87 13.77
CA MET A 7 21.17 -5.03 12.87
C MET A 7 19.90 -5.88 12.93
N ALA A 8 19.36 -6.11 14.14
CA ALA A 8 18.13 -6.85 14.33
C ALA A 8 16.94 -6.14 13.66
N LEU A 9 16.81 -4.82 13.85
CA LEU A 9 15.81 -3.99 13.18
C LEU A 9 15.94 -4.11 11.66
N PHE A 10 17.15 -3.97 11.11
CA PHE A 10 17.40 -4.11 9.67
C PHE A 10 16.96 -5.47 9.14
N LEU A 11 17.44 -6.56 9.76
CA LEU A 11 17.15 -7.92 9.31
C LEU A 11 15.66 -8.26 9.43
N HIS A 12 15.00 -7.79 10.49
CA HIS A 12 13.58 -8.01 10.68
C HIS A 12 12.76 -7.29 9.60
N PHE A 13 13.06 -6.02 9.34
CA PHE A 13 12.38 -5.26 8.29
C PHE A 13 12.69 -5.79 6.89
N LEU A 14 13.89 -6.34 6.67
CA LEU A 14 14.28 -6.97 5.42
C LEU A 14 13.42 -8.22 5.16
N MET A 15 13.21 -9.04 6.20
CA MET A 15 12.35 -10.22 6.14
C MET A 15 10.89 -9.82 5.89
N LEU A 16 10.37 -8.84 6.65
CA LEU A 16 9.01 -8.33 6.46
C LEU A 16 8.81 -7.80 5.04
N SER A 17 9.78 -7.06 4.50
CA SER A 17 9.69 -6.55 3.14
C SER A 17 9.75 -7.66 2.07
N ALA A 18 10.47 -8.75 2.31
CA ALA A 18 10.47 -9.91 1.42
C ALA A 18 9.14 -10.69 1.48
N MET A 19 8.44 -10.64 2.63
CA MET A 19 7.15 -11.29 2.85
C MET A 19 5.94 -10.41 2.49
N ALA A 20 6.14 -9.13 2.18
CA ALA A 20 5.10 -8.15 1.86
C ALA A 20 4.45 -8.39 0.47
N VAL A 21 3.82 -9.55 0.29
CA VAL A 21 3.03 -9.89 -0.89
C VAL A 21 1.76 -9.06 -0.85
N GLY A 22 1.61 -8.10 -1.78
CA GLY A 22 0.49 -7.15 -1.81
C GLY A 22 0.79 -5.74 -1.27
N GLY A 23 2.04 -5.46 -0.91
CA GLY A 23 2.50 -4.13 -0.47
C GLY A 23 2.75 -4.03 1.03
N THR A 24 3.42 -2.96 1.47
CA THR A 24 3.91 -2.84 2.87
C THR A 24 2.80 -2.77 3.92
N GLN A 25 1.57 -2.47 3.51
CA GLN A 25 0.41 -2.38 4.38
C GLN A 25 0.03 -3.75 4.98
N THR A 26 0.32 -4.86 4.29
CA THR A 26 -0.02 -6.21 4.78
C THR A 26 0.84 -6.63 5.97
N VAL A 27 2.06 -6.12 6.06
CA VAL A 27 3.02 -6.40 7.15
C VAL A 27 3.03 -5.31 8.22
N MET A 28 2.16 -4.31 8.12
CA MET A 28 2.06 -3.22 9.07
C MET A 28 1.73 -3.69 10.51
N PRO A 29 0.81 -4.65 10.74
CA PRO A 29 0.54 -5.15 12.10
C PRO A 29 1.78 -5.79 12.73
N ASP A 30 2.59 -6.52 11.96
CA ASP A 30 3.83 -7.11 12.45
C ASP A 30 4.90 -6.06 12.75
N MET A 31 5.01 -5.01 11.92
CA MET A 31 5.88 -3.87 12.22
C MET A 31 5.50 -3.18 13.53
N HIS A 32 4.20 -2.95 13.75
CA HIS A 32 3.70 -2.37 15.00
C HIS A 32 4.04 -3.27 16.19
N ARG A 33 3.71 -4.56 16.11
CA ARG A 33 4.01 -5.54 17.16
C ARG A 33 5.51 -5.57 17.49
N TYR A 34 6.37 -5.59 16.48
CA TYR A 34 7.82 -5.67 16.69
C TYR A 34 8.38 -4.41 17.38
N VAL A 35 8.01 -3.23 16.90
CA VAL A 35 8.61 -1.96 17.37
C VAL A 35 7.94 -1.45 18.66
N VAL A 36 6.64 -1.71 18.85
CA VAL A 36 5.85 -1.18 19.97
C VAL A 36 5.64 -2.21 21.07
N ASP A 37 5.21 -3.43 20.74
CA ASP A 37 4.84 -4.42 21.76
C ASP A 37 6.04 -5.22 22.25
N VAL A 38 6.92 -5.66 21.34
CA VAL A 38 8.08 -6.51 21.67
C VAL A 38 9.25 -5.69 22.18
N HIS A 39 9.68 -4.69 21.41
CA HIS A 39 10.86 -3.90 21.75
C HIS A 39 10.55 -2.59 22.49
N GLN A 40 9.30 -2.14 22.47
CA GLN A 40 8.85 -0.90 23.11
C GLN A 40 9.72 0.33 22.76
N TRP A 41 10.29 0.36 21.55
CA TRP A 41 11.15 1.46 21.10
C TRP A 41 10.36 2.73 20.84
N ILE A 42 9.10 2.60 20.41
CA ILE A 42 8.18 3.71 20.23
C ILE A 42 6.81 3.34 20.81
N THR A 43 6.00 4.34 21.10
CA THR A 43 4.62 4.16 21.56
C THR A 43 3.66 3.93 20.39
N SER A 44 2.50 3.30 20.65
CA SER A 44 1.43 3.16 19.65
C SER A 44 1.00 4.50 19.05
N ARG A 45 1.02 5.58 19.84
CA ARG A 45 0.71 6.94 19.36
C ARG A 45 1.77 7.43 18.37
N GLN A 46 3.05 7.30 18.71
CA GLN A 46 4.14 7.70 17.80
C GLN A 46 4.12 6.91 16.48
N PHE A 47 3.81 5.61 16.54
CA PHE A 47 3.60 4.79 15.35
C PHE A 47 2.42 5.31 14.51
N ALA A 48 1.28 5.57 15.14
CA ALA A 48 0.09 6.09 14.46
C ALA A 48 0.33 7.48 13.85
N ASP A 49 1.06 8.35 14.54
CA ASP A 49 1.43 9.68 14.05
C ASP A 49 2.37 9.58 12.84
N ALA A 50 3.36 8.67 12.87
CA ALA A 50 4.24 8.42 11.73
C ALA A 50 3.47 7.88 10.52
N TYR A 51 2.52 6.98 10.75
CA TYR A 51 1.65 6.46 9.70
C TYR A 51 0.74 7.54 9.11
N ALA A 52 0.08 8.33 9.96
CA ALA A 52 -0.77 9.44 9.54
C ALA A 52 0.01 10.50 8.76
N LEU A 53 1.24 10.82 9.20
CA LEU A 53 2.11 11.77 8.51
C LEU A 53 2.51 11.25 7.13
N ALA A 54 2.84 9.96 7.00
CA ALA A 54 3.17 9.36 5.71
C ALA A 54 1.98 9.34 4.74
N GLN A 55 0.76 9.16 5.25
CA GLN A 55 -0.46 9.20 4.44
C GLN A 55 -0.87 10.62 4.04
N ALA A 56 -0.54 11.63 4.87
CA ALA A 56 -0.79 13.03 4.58
C ALA A 56 0.25 13.63 3.64
N ALA A 57 1.49 13.12 3.65
CA ALA A 57 2.56 13.58 2.79
C ALA A 57 2.28 13.19 1.32
N PRO A 58 2.34 14.13 0.37
CA PRO A 58 2.29 13.80 -1.05
C PRO A 58 3.57 13.03 -1.42
N GLY A 59 3.46 11.72 -1.63
CA GLY A 59 4.61 10.87 -1.92
C GLY A 59 4.31 9.38 -1.81
N PRO A 60 5.36 8.54 -1.74
CA PRO A 60 5.19 7.11 -1.52
C PRO A 60 4.61 6.85 -0.13
N ASN A 61 3.41 6.28 -0.07
CA ASN A 61 2.75 5.89 1.19
C ASN A 61 3.63 5.02 2.10
N VAL A 62 4.65 4.35 1.55
CA VAL A 62 5.61 3.52 2.29
C VAL A 62 6.58 4.30 3.20
N MET A 63 6.59 5.64 3.13
CA MET A 63 7.49 6.49 3.93
C MET A 63 7.33 6.33 5.45
N TYR A 64 6.20 5.82 5.94
CA TYR A 64 6.01 5.57 7.38
C TYR A 64 7.08 4.61 7.93
N VAL A 65 7.58 3.67 7.12
CA VAL A 65 8.64 2.72 7.50
C VAL A 65 9.93 3.47 7.85
N THR A 66 10.32 4.44 7.02
CA THR A 66 11.49 5.30 7.24
C THR A 66 11.30 6.19 8.48
N LEU A 67 10.09 6.74 8.67
CA LEU A 67 9.77 7.57 9.83
C LEU A 67 9.80 6.78 11.14
N ILE A 68 9.32 5.53 11.13
CA ILE A 68 9.43 4.60 12.26
C ILE A 68 10.90 4.34 12.56
N GLY A 69 11.72 4.01 11.55
CA GLY A 69 13.16 3.85 11.74
C GLY A 69 13.84 5.10 12.32
N TRP A 70 13.41 6.29 11.88
CA TRP A 70 13.88 7.55 12.42
C TRP A 70 13.51 7.76 13.89
N GLN A 71 12.29 7.42 14.29
CA GLN A 71 11.86 7.53 15.69
C GLN A 71 12.57 6.51 16.60
N VAL A 72 12.89 5.32 16.06
CA VAL A 72 13.55 4.25 16.81
C VAL A 72 15.04 4.55 17.07
N ALA A 73 15.79 4.99 16.05
CA ALA A 73 17.25 5.16 16.17
C ALA A 73 17.80 6.38 15.40
N GLY A 74 16.97 7.37 15.08
CA GLY A 74 17.38 8.54 14.32
C GLY A 74 17.80 8.19 12.88
N TRP A 75 18.82 8.88 12.38
CA TRP A 75 19.29 8.70 11.01
C TRP A 75 19.74 7.28 10.68
N SER A 76 20.35 6.56 11.61
CA SER A 76 20.80 5.18 11.38
C SER A 76 19.61 4.23 11.24
N GLY A 77 18.56 4.38 12.05
CA GLY A 77 17.34 3.60 11.94
C GLY A 77 16.55 3.93 10.68
N ALA A 78 16.50 5.21 10.28
CA ALA A 78 15.88 5.65 9.03
C ALA A 78 16.56 4.98 7.81
N ILE A 79 17.88 5.02 7.74
CA ILE A 79 18.64 4.41 6.64
C ILE A 79 18.47 2.88 6.67
N ALA A 80 18.57 2.26 7.84
CA ALA A 80 18.44 0.80 7.98
C ALA A 80 17.07 0.31 7.50
N THR A 81 15.98 0.87 8.01
CA THR A 81 14.62 0.47 7.63
C THR A 81 14.30 0.77 6.16
N THR A 82 14.82 1.88 5.61
CA THR A 82 14.65 2.23 4.19
C THR A 82 15.37 1.25 3.28
N LEU A 83 16.63 0.92 3.58
CA LEU A 83 17.39 -0.07 2.81
C LEU A 83 16.77 -1.46 2.93
N ALA A 84 16.36 -1.84 4.13
CA ALA A 84 15.68 -3.11 4.37
C ALA A 84 14.38 -3.24 3.54
N LEU A 85 13.69 -2.13 3.29
CA LEU A 85 12.50 -2.10 2.45
C LEU A 85 12.84 -2.16 0.94
N ILE A 86 13.83 -1.38 0.49
CA ILE A 86 14.14 -1.23 -0.93
C ILE A 86 14.87 -2.46 -1.47
N ILE A 87 15.86 -2.98 -0.75
CA ILE A 87 16.73 -4.07 -1.21
C ILE A 87 15.95 -5.28 -1.75
N PRO A 88 15.05 -5.93 -0.99
CA PRO A 88 14.37 -7.13 -1.46
C PRO A 88 13.46 -6.81 -2.65
N SER A 89 12.73 -5.69 -2.61
CA SER A 89 11.87 -5.26 -3.72
C SER A 89 12.67 -5.03 -5.01
N THR A 90 13.82 -4.35 -4.93
CA THR A 90 14.70 -4.11 -6.07
C THR A 90 15.33 -5.41 -6.57
N VAL A 91 15.77 -6.28 -5.68
CA VAL A 91 16.33 -7.60 -6.04
C VAL A 91 15.29 -8.44 -6.76
N PHE A 92 14.07 -8.55 -6.25
CA PHE A 92 12.99 -9.28 -6.92
C PHE A 92 12.68 -8.69 -8.29
N THR A 93 12.56 -7.37 -8.37
CA THR A 93 12.26 -6.68 -9.64
C THR A 93 13.38 -6.90 -10.66
N LEU A 94 14.64 -6.74 -10.28
CA LEU A 94 15.79 -6.95 -11.17
C LEU A 94 15.95 -8.42 -11.57
N LEU A 95 15.73 -9.35 -10.64
CA LEU A 95 15.78 -10.78 -10.91
C LEU A 95 14.71 -11.15 -11.94
N PHE A 96 13.47 -10.70 -11.72
CA PHE A 96 12.37 -10.93 -12.63
C PHE A 96 12.60 -10.28 -14.00
N ALA A 97 13.10 -9.03 -14.01
CA ALA A 97 13.44 -8.33 -15.24
C ALA A 97 14.55 -9.05 -16.02
N ARG A 98 15.62 -9.53 -15.35
CA ARG A 98 16.72 -10.26 -16.00
C ARG A 98 16.29 -11.63 -16.51
N LEU A 99 15.50 -12.37 -15.74
CA LEU A 99 14.93 -13.65 -16.16
C LEU A 99 14.03 -13.45 -17.39
N SER A 100 13.18 -12.42 -17.36
CA SER A 100 12.29 -12.09 -18.48
C SER A 100 13.04 -11.56 -19.70
N ALA A 101 14.19 -10.88 -19.53
CA ALA A 101 15.00 -10.35 -20.63
C ALA A 101 15.83 -11.42 -21.33
N ARG A 102 16.23 -12.49 -20.62
CA ARG A 102 16.98 -13.60 -21.21
C ARG A 102 16.14 -14.43 -22.18
N ASN A 103 14.88 -14.72 -21.84
CA ASN A 103 13.92 -15.37 -22.75
C ASN A 103 12.58 -14.61 -22.78
N PRO A 104 12.43 -13.60 -23.66
CA PRO A 104 11.17 -12.87 -23.82
C PRO A 104 10.00 -13.76 -24.25
N ASP A 105 10.27 -14.77 -25.07
CA ASP A 105 9.29 -15.73 -25.60
C ASP A 105 9.09 -16.96 -24.71
N ALA A 106 9.68 -16.98 -23.50
CA ALA A 106 9.40 -18.06 -22.57
C ALA A 106 7.88 -18.12 -22.31
N PRO A 107 7.23 -19.28 -22.50
CA PRO A 107 5.78 -19.40 -22.32
C PRO A 107 5.35 -18.98 -20.92
N LEU A 108 6.24 -19.16 -19.92
CA LEU A 108 6.03 -18.73 -18.54
C LEU A 108 6.03 -17.21 -18.36
N GLY A 109 6.96 -16.47 -18.99
CA GLY A 109 7.01 -15.00 -18.90
C GLY A 109 5.82 -14.33 -19.59
N LEU A 110 5.39 -14.91 -20.72
CA LEU A 110 4.24 -14.44 -21.49
C LEU A 110 2.91 -14.81 -20.80
N ALA A 111 2.82 -16.00 -20.19
CA ALA A 111 1.70 -16.39 -19.33
C ALA A 111 1.60 -15.53 -18.06
N LEU A 112 2.72 -15.21 -17.41
CA LEU A 112 2.75 -14.31 -16.24
C LEU A 112 2.29 -12.91 -16.60
N ARG A 113 2.78 -12.31 -17.69
CA ARG A 113 2.32 -10.97 -18.12
C ARG A 113 0.83 -10.96 -18.47
N ARG A 114 0.35 -11.99 -19.16
CA ARG A 114 -1.07 -12.11 -19.52
C ARG A 114 -1.97 -12.50 -18.36
N GLY A 115 -1.45 -13.17 -17.32
CA GLY A 115 -2.17 -13.56 -16.12
C GLY A 115 -2.20 -12.45 -15.06
N LEU A 116 -1.09 -11.74 -14.86
CA LEU A 116 -0.99 -10.68 -13.86
C LEU A 116 -1.90 -9.49 -14.16
N ALA A 117 -2.07 -9.12 -15.43
CA ALA A 117 -2.96 -8.01 -15.81
C ALA A 117 -4.43 -8.24 -15.37
N PRO A 118 -5.10 -9.36 -15.74
CA PRO A 118 -6.46 -9.64 -15.29
C PRO A 118 -6.54 -9.91 -13.78
N ILE A 119 -5.49 -10.48 -13.16
CA ILE A 119 -5.44 -10.64 -11.69
C ILE A 119 -5.43 -9.28 -11.00
N ALA A 120 -4.58 -8.35 -11.46
CA ALA A 120 -4.51 -7.00 -10.90
C ALA A 120 -5.83 -6.24 -11.09
N ILE A 121 -6.44 -6.34 -12.28
CA ILE A 121 -7.75 -5.76 -12.56
C ILE A 121 -8.81 -6.37 -11.64
N GLY A 122 -8.84 -7.69 -11.52
CA GLY A 122 -9.80 -8.42 -10.68
C GLY A 122 -9.67 -8.11 -9.19
N LEU A 123 -8.44 -8.03 -8.67
CA LEU A 123 -8.18 -7.62 -7.28
C LEU A 123 -8.59 -6.17 -7.04
N THR A 124 -8.29 -5.27 -7.99
CA THR A 124 -8.72 -3.86 -7.90
C THR A 124 -10.23 -3.75 -7.88
N LEU A 125 -10.93 -4.50 -8.74
CA LEU A 125 -12.39 -4.59 -8.78
C LEU A 125 -12.97 -5.20 -7.49
N SER A 126 -12.35 -6.25 -6.96
CA SER A 126 -12.75 -6.88 -5.70
C SER A 126 -12.64 -5.90 -4.53
N SER A 127 -11.54 -5.15 -4.43
CA SER A 127 -11.36 -4.12 -3.41
C SER A 127 -12.40 -3.00 -3.55
N ALA A 128 -12.67 -2.55 -4.79
CA ALA A 128 -13.72 -1.57 -5.05
C ALA A 128 -15.10 -2.09 -4.63
N TRP A 129 -15.41 -3.35 -4.92
CA TRP A 129 -16.69 -3.98 -4.54
C TRP A 129 -16.89 -4.06 -3.03
N VAL A 130 -15.84 -4.44 -2.29
CA VAL A 130 -15.87 -4.44 -0.81
C VAL A 130 -16.13 -3.04 -0.28
N LEU A 131 -15.52 -2.01 -0.88
CA LEU A 131 -15.74 -0.62 -0.48
C LEU A 131 -17.19 -0.19 -0.74
N VAL A 132 -17.72 -0.49 -1.94
CA VAL A 132 -19.10 -0.16 -2.34
C VAL A 132 -20.13 -0.75 -1.38
N ARG A 133 -19.96 -2.02 -0.98
CA ARG A 133 -20.88 -2.68 -0.03
C ARG A 133 -20.78 -2.11 1.39
N SER A 134 -19.61 -1.59 1.77
CA SER A 134 -19.41 -1.02 3.11
C SER A 134 -19.97 0.39 3.25
N VAL A 135 -20.05 1.13 2.14
CA VAL A 135 -20.53 2.52 2.13
C VAL A 135 -22.03 2.56 1.85
N ASN A 136 -22.52 1.80 0.86
CA ASN A 136 -23.93 1.84 0.47
C ASN A 136 -24.76 0.86 1.30
N HIS A 137 -25.58 1.38 2.20
CA HIS A 137 -26.59 0.60 2.92
C HIS A 137 -27.97 0.65 2.26
N ASP A 138 -28.24 1.68 1.45
CA ASP A 138 -29.52 1.92 0.79
C ASP A 138 -29.47 1.75 -0.74
N TRP A 139 -30.63 1.47 -1.34
CA TRP A 139 -30.77 1.30 -2.80
C TRP A 139 -30.38 2.56 -3.59
N HIS A 140 -30.56 3.74 -2.98
CA HIS A 140 -30.17 5.03 -3.57
C HIS A 140 -28.64 5.16 -3.69
N GLY A 141 -27.88 4.67 -2.70
CA GLY A 141 -26.42 4.63 -2.73
C GLY A 141 -25.88 3.71 -3.83
N TYR A 142 -26.52 2.56 -4.04
CA TYR A 142 -26.19 1.66 -5.15
C TYR A 142 -26.47 2.30 -6.52
N LEU A 143 -27.59 3.01 -6.68
CA LEU A 143 -27.91 3.76 -7.89
C LEU A 143 -26.89 4.87 -8.17
N LEU A 144 -26.56 5.67 -7.15
CA LEU A 144 -25.55 6.73 -7.23
C LEU A 144 -24.19 6.18 -7.64
N THR A 145 -23.78 5.06 -7.05
CA THR A 145 -22.53 4.37 -7.40
C THR A 145 -22.56 3.87 -8.84
N ALA A 146 -23.64 3.22 -9.27
CA ALA A 146 -23.78 2.72 -10.64
C ALA A 146 -23.77 3.86 -11.67
N LEU A 147 -24.45 4.97 -11.37
CA LEU A 147 -24.48 6.16 -12.22
C LEU A 147 -23.08 6.78 -12.33
N THR A 148 -22.37 6.90 -11.21
CA THR A 148 -21.01 7.46 -11.14
C THR A 148 -20.04 6.58 -11.95
N VAL A 149 -20.12 5.26 -11.81
CA VAL A 149 -19.32 4.31 -12.58
C VAL A 149 -19.64 4.41 -14.07
N ALA A 150 -20.92 4.48 -14.45
CA ALA A 150 -21.34 4.60 -15.85
C ALA A 150 -20.84 5.90 -16.49
N ILE A 151 -20.91 7.02 -15.75
CA ILE A 151 -20.40 8.33 -16.22
C ILE A 151 -18.87 8.29 -16.33
N ALA A 152 -18.17 7.75 -15.34
CA ALA A 152 -16.71 7.64 -15.35
C ALA A 152 -16.19 6.75 -16.50
N LEU A 153 -16.92 5.67 -16.84
CA LEU A 153 -16.56 4.79 -17.95
C LEU A 153 -16.87 5.39 -19.33
N ARG A 154 -17.92 6.22 -19.45
CA ARG A 154 -18.30 6.86 -20.72
C ARG A 154 -17.63 8.20 -20.98
N THR A 155 -17.16 8.90 -19.96
CA THR A 155 -16.62 10.25 -20.12
C THR A 155 -15.18 10.35 -19.61
N ARG A 156 -14.34 11.11 -20.33
CA ARG A 156 -12.99 11.49 -19.86
C ARG A 156 -13.03 12.68 -18.88
N LEU A 157 -14.14 12.86 -18.16
CA LEU A 157 -14.29 13.99 -17.25
C LEU A 157 -13.33 13.83 -16.08
N ASN A 158 -12.75 14.96 -15.66
CA ASN A 158 -11.83 14.99 -14.53
C ASN A 158 -12.57 14.46 -13.28
N PRO A 159 -12.03 13.43 -12.59
CA PRO A 159 -12.66 12.79 -11.43
C PRO A 159 -13.14 13.76 -10.34
N LEU A 160 -12.55 14.95 -10.27
CA LEU A 160 -12.95 16.04 -9.37
C LEU A 160 -14.43 16.43 -9.50
N TRP A 161 -15.00 16.44 -10.71
CA TRP A 161 -16.41 16.78 -10.91
C TRP A 161 -17.37 15.69 -10.41
N LEU A 162 -16.97 14.42 -10.52
CA LEU A 162 -17.73 13.29 -10.00
C LEU A 162 -17.71 13.27 -8.48
N ILE A 163 -16.56 13.61 -7.87
CA ILE A 163 -16.44 13.74 -6.41
C ILE A 163 -17.31 14.90 -5.91
N ALA A 164 -17.26 16.07 -6.55
CA ALA A 164 -18.10 17.21 -6.19
C ALA A 164 -19.60 16.88 -6.27
N GLY A 165 -20.04 16.22 -7.35
CA GLY A 165 -21.43 15.78 -7.51
C GLY A 165 -21.87 14.75 -6.47
N GLY A 166 -21.04 13.74 -6.18
CA GLY A 166 -21.32 12.75 -5.13
C GLY A 166 -21.39 13.37 -3.74
N THR A 167 -20.53 14.35 -3.45
CA THR A 167 -20.54 15.07 -2.16
C THR A 167 -21.82 15.89 -1.99
N LEU A 168 -22.25 16.61 -3.03
CA LEU A 168 -23.50 17.37 -3.01
C LEU A 168 -24.74 16.47 -2.86
N ALA A 169 -24.76 15.32 -3.53
CA ALA A 169 -25.84 14.34 -3.40
C ALA A 169 -25.89 13.71 -1.99
N GLY A 170 -24.74 13.45 -1.38
CA GLY A 170 -24.65 12.95 -0.01
C GLY A 170 -25.10 13.98 1.04
N VAL A 171 -24.71 15.25 0.90
CA VAL A 171 -25.14 16.33 1.81
C VAL A 171 -26.64 16.63 1.67
N ALA A 172 -27.23 16.38 0.50
CA ALA A 172 -28.67 16.50 0.27
C ALA A 172 -29.49 15.34 0.87
N GLY A 173 -28.85 14.32 1.48
CA GLY A 173 -29.52 13.19 2.12
C GLY A 173 -30.10 12.15 1.15
N LEU A 174 -29.62 12.11 -0.09
CA LEU A 174 -30.04 11.16 -1.12
C LEU A 174 -29.16 9.90 -1.20
N ALA A 175 -28.23 9.72 -0.25
CA ALA A 175 -27.27 8.62 -0.19
C ALA A 175 -27.30 7.92 1.18
#